data_AF-A0A7Z9ZZ26-F1
#
_entry.id   AF-A0A7Z9ZZ26-F1
#
_cell.length_a   1.000
_cell.length_b   1.000
_cell.length_c   1.000
_cell.angle_alpha   90.00
_cell.angle_beta   90.00
_cell.angle_gamma   90.00
#
_symmetry.space_group_name_H-M   'P 1'
#
loop_
_entity.id
_entity.type
_entity.pdbx_description
1 polymer ?
#
loop_
_entity_poly.entity_id
_entity_poly.type
_entity_poly.pdbx_seq_one_letter_code
_entity_poly.pdbx_strand_id
1 'polypeptide(L)'
;MDLSATGFEIETDFAVVAVSSLTNSPIRESGSLLVTAVGRVENKGQKFNVFHNRLIFGGGEPILVEPIYGRVIVKTSRRDLKCYALDRYGKRMEVPLRPVEGGVALDLNKSVKTIYWRLVAP
;
A
#
# COMPACT_ATOMS: atom_id res chain seq x y z
N MET A 1 8.87 -18.40 1.23
CA MET A 1 8.37 -17.02 1.08
C MET A 1 9.26 -16.14 1.94
N ASP A 2 10.09 -15.29 1.32
CA ASP A 2 11.07 -14.48 2.05
C ASP A 2 10.42 -13.21 2.61
N LEU A 3 10.06 -13.24 3.90
CA LEU A 3 9.58 -12.07 4.64
C LEU A 3 10.72 -11.13 5.05
N SER A 4 11.99 -11.52 4.88
CA SER A 4 13.13 -10.71 5.32
C SER A 4 13.36 -9.46 4.45
N ALA A 5 12.80 -9.45 3.24
CA ALA A 5 12.96 -8.39 2.26
C ALA A 5 12.05 -7.17 2.50
N THR A 6 11.09 -7.25 3.41
CA THR A 6 10.14 -6.16 3.69
C THR A 6 10.06 -5.85 5.19
N GLY A 7 9.95 -4.57 5.53
CA GLY A 7 9.66 -4.09 6.87
C GLY A 7 8.42 -3.19 6.86
N PHE A 8 7.64 -3.23 7.93
CA PHE A 8 6.40 -2.46 8.06
C PHE A 8 6.37 -1.75 9.41
N GLU A 9 6.32 -0.41 9.36
CA GLU A 9 6.15 0.45 10.53
C GLU A 9 4.78 1.13 10.38
N ILE A 10 3.72 0.56 10.96
CA ILE A 10 2.34 1.01 10.73
C ILE A 10 1.81 1.71 11.98
N GLU A 11 1.22 2.89 11.76
CA GLU A 11 0.63 3.73 12.82
C GLU A 11 -0.90 3.53 12.93
N THR A 12 -1.55 3.08 11.85
CA THR A 12 -2.98 2.76 11.85
C THR A 12 -3.25 1.46 12.63
N ASP A 13 -4.30 1.43 13.46
CA ASP A 13 -4.66 0.27 14.30
C ASP A 13 -4.81 -1.05 13.54
N PHE A 14 -5.29 -0.97 12.29
CA PHE A 14 -5.51 -2.13 11.45
C PHE A 14 -5.06 -1.84 10.02
N ALA A 15 -4.24 -2.73 9.45
CA ALA A 15 -3.81 -2.64 8.07
C ALA A 15 -3.56 -4.02 7.47
N VAL A 16 -3.95 -4.18 6.21
CA VAL A 16 -3.42 -5.20 5.32
C VAL A 16 -2.43 -4.52 4.39
N VAL A 17 -1.15 -4.91 4.50
CA VAL A 17 -0.08 -4.42 3.63
C VAL A 17 0.53 -5.59 2.89
N ALA A 18 0.62 -5.48 1.57
CA ALA A 18 1.22 -6.48 0.71
C ALA A 18 2.29 -5.84 -0.18
N VAL A 19 3.39 -6.57 -0.39
CA VAL A 19 4.41 -6.23 -1.38
C VAL A 19 4.55 -7.42 -2.31
N SER A 20 4.35 -7.18 -3.60
CA SER A 20 4.38 -8.22 -4.62
C SER A 20 5.44 -7.88 -5.68
N SER A 21 6.27 -8.86 -6.04
CA SER A 21 7.06 -8.79 -7.26
C SER A 21 6.14 -8.98 -8.46
N LEU A 22 6.24 -8.09 -9.44
CA LEU A 22 5.56 -8.19 -10.74
C LEU A 22 6.48 -8.80 -11.80
N THR A 23 7.54 -9.47 -11.36
CA THR A 23 8.56 -10.13 -12.18
C THR A 23 8.78 -11.54 -11.65
N ASN A 24 9.59 -12.34 -12.35
CA ASN A 24 10.01 -13.65 -11.84
C ASN A 24 11.10 -13.57 -10.76
N SER A 25 11.64 -12.38 -10.49
CA SER A 25 12.67 -12.16 -9.47
C SER A 25 12.08 -12.01 -8.07
N PRO A 26 12.81 -12.40 -7.01
CA PRO A 26 12.41 -12.11 -5.63
C PRO A 26 12.34 -10.60 -5.38
N ILE A 27 11.62 -10.18 -4.34
CA ILE A 27 11.39 -8.75 -4.01
C ILE A 27 12.70 -7.95 -3.97
N ARG A 28 13.77 -8.54 -3.41
CA ARG A 28 15.08 -7.88 -3.25
C ARG A 28 15.74 -7.47 -4.57
N GLU A 29 15.45 -8.18 -5.66
CA GLU A 29 16.08 -8.01 -6.97
C GLU A 29 15.12 -7.48 -8.04
N SER A 30 13.82 -7.51 -7.77
CA SER A 30 12.80 -7.13 -8.74
C SER A 30 12.91 -5.65 -9.13
N GLY A 31 12.91 -5.41 -10.44
CA GLY A 31 12.79 -4.07 -11.01
C GLY A 31 11.34 -3.55 -11.08
N SER A 32 10.34 -4.33 -10.66
CA SER A 32 8.94 -3.92 -10.67
C SER A 32 8.16 -4.55 -9.52
N LEU A 33 7.80 -3.75 -8.52
CA LEU A 33 7.04 -4.15 -7.34
C LEU A 33 5.69 -3.42 -7.29
N LEU A 34 4.69 -4.07 -6.69
CA LEU A 34 3.42 -3.46 -6.28
C LEU A 34 3.32 -3.50 -4.75
N VAL A 35 3.14 -2.35 -4.14
CA VAL A 35 2.78 -2.21 -2.73
C VAL A 35 1.29 -1.89 -2.66
N THR A 36 0.56 -2.64 -1.85
CA THR A 36 -0.85 -2.40 -1.55
C THR A 36 -0.99 -2.18 -0.05
N ALA A 37 -1.70 -1.13 0.36
CA ALA A 37 -2.01 -0.88 1.76
C ALA A 37 -3.48 -0.46 1.91
N VAL A 38 -4.22 -1.23 2.70
CA VAL A 38 -5.68 -1.08 2.85
C VAL A 38 -6.05 -1.31 4.32
N GLY A 39 -6.86 -0.41 4.89
CA GLY A 39 -7.46 -0.57 6.21
C GLY A 39 -8.86 -1.13 6.13
N ARG A 40 -9.78 -0.58 6.94
CA ARG A 40 -11.21 -0.90 6.83
C ARG A 40 -11.77 -0.47 5.47
N VAL A 41 -12.71 -1.26 4.98
CA VAL A 41 -13.36 -1.04 3.68
C VAL A 41 -14.87 -1.10 3.90
N GLU A 42 -15.58 -0.06 3.47
CA GLU A 42 -17.02 0.05 3.62
C GLU A 42 -17.66 0.69 2.39
N ASN A 43 -18.85 0.28 2.03
CA ASN A 43 -19.62 1.01 1.04
C ASN A 43 -20.12 2.35 1.62
N LYS A 44 -20.27 3.37 0.77
CA LYS A 44 -20.85 4.64 1.20
C LYS A 44 -22.25 4.42 1.77
N GLY A 45 -22.45 4.87 3.00
CA GLY A 45 -23.72 4.75 3.71
C GLY A 45 -24.01 3.36 4.28
N GLN A 46 -23.02 2.45 4.32
CA GLN A 46 -23.13 1.18 5.02
C GLN A 46 -23.51 1.40 6.50
N LYS A 47 -24.39 0.55 7.04
CA LYS A 47 -24.85 0.65 8.43
C LYS A 47 -24.84 -0.72 9.12
N PHE A 48 -24.30 -0.74 10.33
CA PHE A 48 -24.43 -1.85 11.26
C PHE A 48 -25.48 -1.56 12.33
N ASN A 49 -25.88 -2.59 13.07
CA ASN A 49 -26.64 -2.40 14.30
C ASN A 49 -25.81 -1.73 15.41
N VAL A 50 -26.44 -1.36 16.51
CA VAL A 50 -25.79 -0.68 17.65
C VAL A 50 -24.59 -1.45 18.22
N PHE A 51 -24.62 -2.79 18.13
CA PHE A 51 -23.56 -3.68 18.61
C PHE A 51 -22.46 -3.93 17.56
N HIS A 52 -22.54 -3.34 16.36
CA HIS A 52 -21.59 -3.53 15.25
C HIS A 52 -21.31 -5.00 14.87
N ASN A 53 -22.27 -5.90 15.11
CA ASN A 53 -22.13 -7.34 14.83
C ASN A 53 -23.08 -7.85 13.73
N ARG A 54 -23.92 -6.97 13.17
CA ARG A 54 -24.83 -7.31 12.07
C ARG A 54 -24.98 -6.15 11.11
N LEU A 55 -24.82 -6.43 9.82
CA LEU A 55 -25.08 -5.49 8.72
C LEU A 55 -26.61 -5.26 8.58
N ILE A 56 -27.04 -4.00 8.67
CA ILE A 56 -28.44 -3.58 8.49
C ILE A 56 -28.67 -3.10 7.06
N PHE A 57 -27.72 -2.34 6.53
CA PHE A 57 -27.79 -1.80 5.17
C PHE A 57 -26.41 -1.83 4.54
N GLY A 58 -26.31 -2.43 3.35
CA GLY A 58 -25.04 -2.67 2.66
C GLY A 58 -24.42 -1.44 1.99
N GLY A 59 -25.08 -0.27 2.04
CA GLY A 59 -24.61 0.94 1.39
C GLY A 59 -24.67 0.86 -0.14
N GLY A 60 -23.93 1.76 -0.79
CA GLY A 60 -23.72 1.76 -2.23
C GLY A 60 -22.36 2.32 -2.61
N GLU A 61 -22.15 2.56 -3.89
CA GLU A 61 -20.92 3.18 -4.38
C GLU A 61 -20.75 4.65 -3.91
N PRO A 62 -19.50 5.14 -3.79
CA PRO A 62 -18.24 4.42 -3.91
C PRO A 62 -17.90 3.60 -2.66
N ILE A 63 -16.96 2.67 -2.82
CA ILE A 63 -16.27 2.03 -1.70
C ILE A 63 -15.36 3.07 -1.04
N LEU A 64 -15.51 3.23 0.27
CA LEU A 64 -14.66 4.03 1.14
C LEU A 64 -13.59 3.12 1.73
N VAL A 65 -12.34 3.52 1.60
CA VAL A 65 -11.19 2.79 2.13
C VAL A 65 -10.47 3.66 3.13
N GLU A 66 -10.25 3.13 4.32
CA GLU A 66 -9.44 3.77 5.36
C GLU A 66 -8.00 3.92 4.88
N PRO A 67 -7.43 5.14 4.90
CA PRO A 67 -6.04 5.35 4.56
C PRO A 67 -5.13 4.73 5.62
N ILE A 68 -4.06 4.07 5.17
CA ILE A 68 -3.02 3.55 6.06
C ILE A 68 -1.91 4.58 6.22
N TYR A 69 -1.45 4.75 7.45
CA TYR A 69 -0.35 5.64 7.81
C TYR A 69 0.84 4.85 8.37
N GLY A 70 2.04 5.30 8.01
CA GLY A 70 3.28 4.68 8.44
C GLY A 70 4.28 4.57 7.30
N ARG A 71 5.06 3.48 7.28
CA ARG A 71 6.14 3.27 6.32
C ARG A 71 6.26 1.81 5.91
N VAL A 72 6.48 1.61 4.61
CA VAL A 72 6.86 0.32 4.02
C VAL A 72 8.33 0.39 3.63
N ILE A 73 9.14 -0.49 4.18
CA ILE A 73 10.57 -0.62 3.88
C ILE A 73 10.74 -1.80 2.94
N VAL A 74 11.42 -1.58 1.82
CA VAL A 74 11.79 -2.62 0.86
C VAL A 74 13.31 -2.73 0.85
N LYS A 75 13.83 -3.86 1.32
CA LYS A 75 15.25 -4.20 1.19
C LYS A 75 15.51 -4.63 -0.24
N THR A 76 16.41 -3.94 -0.92
CA THR A 76 16.67 -4.19 -2.33
C THR A 76 18.11 -3.82 -2.68
N SER A 77 18.68 -4.54 -3.65
CA SER A 77 19.95 -4.17 -4.27
C SER A 77 19.78 -3.07 -5.34
N ARG A 78 18.55 -2.80 -5.79
CA ARG A 78 18.23 -1.78 -6.80
C ARG A 78 18.24 -0.39 -6.19
N ARG A 79 19.10 0.49 -6.69
CA ARG A 79 19.24 1.88 -6.23
C ARG A 79 18.52 2.89 -7.13
N ASP A 80 17.96 2.42 -8.24
CA ASP A 80 17.34 3.20 -9.32
C ASP A 80 15.80 3.12 -9.32
N LEU A 81 15.19 2.52 -8.29
CA LEU A 81 13.73 2.44 -8.19
C LEU A 81 13.11 3.83 -8.04
N LYS A 82 12.06 4.08 -8.83
CA LYS A 82 11.12 5.19 -8.66
C LYS A 82 9.80 4.65 -8.14
N CYS A 83 9.06 5.46 -7.38
CA CYS A 83 7.75 5.06 -6.85
C CYS A 83 6.63 5.90 -7.45
N TYR A 84 5.53 5.24 -7.82
CA TYR A 84 4.35 5.86 -8.39
C TYR A 84 3.12 5.44 -7.60
N ALA A 85 2.41 6.40 -7.01
CA ALA A 85 1.05 6.20 -6.54
C ALA A 85 0.11 6.03 -7.74
N LEU A 86 -0.81 5.07 -7.66
CA LEU A 86 -1.77 4.78 -8.74
C LEU A 86 -3.17 5.24 -8.32
N ASP A 87 -3.88 5.99 -9.15
CA ASP A 87 -5.31 6.20 -8.91
C ASP A 87 -6.15 5.00 -9.35
N ARG A 88 -7.48 5.09 -9.20
CA ARG A 88 -8.43 4.03 -9.61
C ARG A 88 -8.43 3.71 -11.11
N TYR A 89 -7.85 4.58 -11.93
CA TYR A 89 -7.70 4.40 -13.37
C TYR A 89 -6.28 3.97 -13.76
N GLY A 90 -5.39 3.76 -12.78
CA GLY A 90 -3.98 3.43 -13.01
C GLY A 90 -3.12 4.62 -13.43
N LYS A 91 -3.63 5.85 -13.35
CA LYS A 91 -2.83 7.05 -13.59
C LYS A 91 -1.75 7.17 -12.52
N ARG A 92 -0.53 7.44 -12.95
CA ARG A 92 0.65 7.50 -12.08
C ARG A 92 0.90 8.92 -11.58
N MET A 93 1.20 9.03 -10.30
CA MET A 93 1.78 10.21 -9.67
C MET A 93 3.08 9.79 -8.99
N GLU A 94 4.21 10.40 -9.37
CA GLU A 94 5.49 10.09 -8.75
C GLU A 94 5.48 10.53 -7.28
N VAL A 95 5.98 9.66 -6.40
CA VAL A 95 6.10 9.92 -4.97
C VAL A 95 7.53 9.58 -4.51
N PRO A 96 8.08 10.34 -3.56
CA PRO A 96 9.46 10.15 -3.15
C PRO A 96 9.66 8.81 -2.43
N LEU A 97 10.78 8.16 -2.72
CA LEU A 97 11.34 7.09 -1.89
C LEU A 97 12.45 7.68 -1.03
N ARG A 98 12.49 7.28 0.24
CA ARG A 98 13.58 7.64 1.15
C ARG A 98 14.63 6.53 1.16
N PRO A 99 15.90 6.83 0.90
CA PRO A 99 16.97 5.84 1.09
C PRO A 99 17.04 5.41 2.56
N VAL A 100 17.20 4.11 2.78
CA VAL A 100 17.48 3.53 4.11
C VAL A 100 18.61 2.52 4.00
N GLU A 101 19.15 2.07 5.14
CA GLU A 101 20.17 1.03 5.13
C GLU A 101 19.64 -0.24 4.44
N GLY A 102 20.36 -0.71 3.42
CA GLY A 102 20.00 -1.91 2.66
C GLY A 102 18.75 -1.82 1.77
N GLY A 103 18.18 -0.62 1.55
CA GLY A 103 16.99 -0.51 0.71
C GLY A 103 16.40 0.89 0.57
N VAL A 104 15.08 0.93 0.40
CA VAL A 104 14.27 2.16 0.26
C VAL A 104 13.02 2.07 1.14
N ALA A 105 12.53 3.24 1.55
CA ALA A 105 11.31 3.40 2.33
C ALA A 105 10.28 4.23 1.56
N LEU A 106 9.03 3.75 1.56
CA LEU A 106 7.85 4.44 1.09
C LEU A 106 7.03 4.89 2.31
N ASP A 107 6.79 6.19 2.46
CA ASP A 107 5.89 6.69 3.50
C ASP A 107 4.44 6.65 3.03
N LEU A 108 3.59 5.98 3.81
CA LEU A 108 2.14 5.99 3.67
C LEU A 108 1.61 7.19 4.48
N ASN A 109 1.12 8.22 3.79
CA ASN A 109 0.74 9.49 4.44
C ASN A 109 -0.49 10.14 3.78
N LYS A 110 -1.07 11.12 4.47
CA LYS A 110 -2.31 11.80 4.06
C LYS A 110 -2.25 12.56 2.73
N SER A 111 -1.05 12.85 2.21
CA SER A 111 -0.89 13.63 0.98
C SER A 111 -1.19 12.81 -0.28
N VAL A 112 -1.21 11.48 -0.17
CA VAL A 112 -1.42 10.56 -1.31
C VAL A 112 -2.65 9.70 -1.05
N LYS A 113 -3.71 9.94 -1.84
CA LYS A 113 -4.96 9.17 -1.73
C LYS A 113 -4.95 7.98 -2.68
N THR A 114 -4.33 6.89 -2.25
CA THR A 114 -4.32 5.62 -2.99
C THR A 114 -4.25 4.43 -2.03
N ILE A 115 -4.52 3.25 -2.56
CA ILE A 115 -4.23 1.96 -1.94
C ILE A 115 -3.12 1.20 -2.67
N TYR A 116 -2.60 1.72 -3.80
CA TYR A 116 -1.62 1.07 -4.67
C TYR A 116 -0.43 1.98 -4.98
N TRP A 117 0.77 1.45 -4.82
CA TRP A 117 2.03 2.08 -5.21
C TRP A 117 2.87 1.12 -6.03
N ARG A 118 3.42 1.61 -7.14
CA ARG A 118 4.28 0.83 -8.02
C ARG A 118 5.71 1.33 -7.92
N LEU A 119 6.63 0.48 -7.48
CA LEU A 119 8.06 0.76 -7.49
C LEU A 119 8.65 0.14 -8.76
N VAL A 120 9.25 0.94 -9.62
CA VAL A 120 9.76 0.51 -10.92
C VAL A 120 11.15 1.09 -11.15
N ALA A 121 12.07 0.25 -11.59
CA ALA A 121 13.33 0.71 -12.16
C ALA A 121 13.12 1.17 -13.61
N PRO A 122 13.84 2.20 -14.06
CA PRO A 122 13.76 2.71 -15.43
C PRO A 122 14.17 1.67 -16.49
#